data_AF-A9DP80-F1
#
_entry.id   AF-A9DP80-F1
#
_cell.length_a   1.000
_cell.length_b   1.000
_cell.length_c   1.000
_cell.angle_alpha   90.00
_cell.angle_beta   90.00
_cell.angle_gamma   90.00
#
_symmetry.space_group_name_H-M   'P 1'
#
loop_
_entity.id
_entity.type
_entity.pdbx_description
1 polymer ?
#
loop_
_entity_poly.entity_id
_entity_poly.type
_entity_poly.pdbx_seq_one_letter_code
_entity_poly.pdbx_strand_id
1 'polypeptide(L)'
;MIKETIIKESVSLISAIVSNRFKKIKIKSDKKEIEKSINNHIRYVKNWSNEITFKDLKNSKQTSRIFIPLDLYIYPKRVRIVEEEKITVIPFLQALEREKNHLAILGQPGAGKTTSMKHLCQSIFFDENFFPNRFKYPILVKLREFNKNRSKDSSGIIIEYLFGVLGLKISDDDNKIIQTAEDLNRVKSNLVIEILEKLNVLLIIDGFDELHFKSHKEIILDEVTNIASKLENSKLILTSRTADFSYSNESISVYEICPLNEIQIQNFAKKWLGVISAKKFLEEVRESPYNDTSIRPLTIAHLCAIYERLGKIPDKPKTVYKKIVNLLLEEWDEQRRIKRSSKYAMFEIDRKFEFLSNLSYHLTTKNNKVIFSKKDLEIVYRVIYHDFDLDYNEAKSVINDIESHTGLFVQSGFEFYEFAHKSIQEFLTAEYLVKLPNIIGNKRLIEMLPNELAISITISSNPSLYFSELISIFIKKNVSFIFIQKFINRLILEKPDFYKNSKVGISALLLYSKYVQSEIQDKNQLALFTTDILVDSFENLIDSIFKRNSKSIILDIYNIDSEMHTVNQTQIYLLSKKGKKKGESIESDIYHKMPKYLYCRKTFVE
;
A
#
# COMPACT_ATOMS: atom_id res chain seq x y z
N MET A 1 -31.26 -12.50 10.71
CA MET A 1 -30.96 -13.96 10.75
C MET A 1 -31.66 -14.56 9.55
N ILE A 2 -30.97 -15.27 8.63
CA ILE A 2 -31.70 -15.99 7.55
C ILE A 2 -32.81 -16.81 8.20
N LYS A 3 -34.04 -16.54 7.78
CA LYS A 3 -35.22 -17.26 8.26
C LYS A 3 -35.07 -18.72 7.84
N GLU A 4 -35.18 -19.67 8.76
CA GLU A 4 -35.15 -21.11 8.44
C GLU A 4 -36.10 -21.46 7.28
N THR A 5 -37.19 -20.69 7.15
CA THR A 5 -38.11 -20.71 6.02
C THR A 5 -37.41 -20.55 4.65
N ILE A 6 -36.48 -19.61 4.50
CA ILE A 6 -35.74 -19.38 3.24
C ILE A 6 -34.93 -20.63 2.87
N ILE A 7 -34.29 -21.28 3.85
CA ILE A 7 -33.50 -22.49 3.61
C ILE A 7 -34.42 -23.64 3.22
N LYS A 8 -35.53 -23.85 3.94
CA LYS A 8 -36.52 -24.89 3.62
C LYS A 8 -37.10 -24.72 2.22
N GLU A 9 -37.42 -23.48 1.82
CA GLU A 9 -37.88 -23.15 0.47
C GLU A 9 -36.81 -23.46 -0.57
N SER A 10 -35.56 -23.05 -0.34
CA SER A 10 -34.44 -23.33 -1.25
C SER A 10 -34.21 -24.82 -1.43
N VAL A 11 -34.22 -25.59 -0.34
CA VAL A 11 -34.10 -27.06 -0.38
C VAL A 11 -35.26 -27.65 -1.18
N SER A 12 -36.49 -27.22 -0.95
CA SER A 12 -37.66 -27.70 -1.70
C SER A 12 -37.56 -27.39 -3.19
N LEU A 13 -37.09 -26.20 -3.55
CA LEU A 13 -36.90 -25.76 -4.93
C LEU A 13 -35.81 -26.59 -5.63
N ILE A 14 -34.67 -26.79 -4.98
CA ILE A 14 -33.58 -27.62 -5.51
C ILE A 14 -34.06 -29.05 -5.72
N SER A 15 -34.73 -29.64 -4.72
CA SER A 15 -35.29 -30.99 -4.85
C SER A 15 -36.28 -31.07 -6.03
N ALA A 16 -37.15 -30.07 -6.22
CA ALA A 16 -38.08 -30.06 -7.35
C ALA A 16 -37.38 -29.98 -8.71
N ILE A 17 -36.35 -29.12 -8.85
CA ILE A 17 -35.55 -29.00 -10.08
C ILE A 17 -34.84 -30.33 -10.38
N VAL A 18 -34.22 -30.92 -9.35
CA VAL A 18 -33.53 -32.20 -9.45
C VAL A 18 -34.51 -33.32 -9.85
N SER A 19 -35.67 -33.44 -9.20
CA SER A 19 -36.72 -34.41 -9.52
C SER A 19 -37.30 -34.26 -10.93
N ASN A 20 -37.39 -33.03 -11.45
CA ASN A 20 -37.82 -32.82 -12.84
C ASN A 20 -36.75 -33.28 -13.85
N ARG A 21 -35.46 -33.11 -13.53
CA ARG A 21 -34.33 -33.58 -14.35
C ARG A 21 -34.06 -35.08 -14.23
N PHE A 22 -34.55 -35.72 -13.17
CA PHE A 22 -34.46 -37.18 -12.93
C PHE A 22 -35.06 -38.03 -14.06
N LYS A 23 -35.98 -37.49 -14.86
CA LYS A 23 -36.53 -38.18 -16.05
C LYS A 23 -35.47 -38.42 -17.15
N LYS A 24 -34.32 -37.74 -17.09
CA LYS A 24 -33.22 -37.86 -18.06
C LYS A 24 -31.90 -38.31 -17.44
N ILE A 25 -31.59 -37.93 -16.19
CA ILE A 25 -30.29 -38.22 -15.53
C ILE A 25 -30.53 -38.56 -14.05
N LYS A 26 -30.06 -39.71 -13.57
CA LYS A 26 -30.24 -40.12 -12.16
C LYS A 26 -29.33 -39.30 -11.22
N ILE A 27 -29.89 -38.27 -10.56
CA ILE A 27 -29.19 -37.43 -9.58
C ILE A 27 -29.54 -37.92 -8.16
N LYS A 28 -28.69 -38.69 -7.48
CA LYS A 28 -29.04 -39.42 -6.23
C LYS A 28 -29.18 -38.55 -4.96
N SER A 29 -29.20 -37.23 -5.07
CA SER A 29 -29.17 -36.34 -3.90
C SER A 29 -30.45 -36.44 -3.06
N ASP A 30 -30.33 -36.80 -1.78
CA ASP A 30 -31.44 -36.75 -0.83
C ASP A 30 -31.66 -35.31 -0.34
N LYS A 31 -32.92 -34.96 -0.06
CA LYS A 31 -33.33 -33.66 0.48
C LYS A 31 -32.57 -33.30 1.75
N LYS A 32 -32.30 -34.28 2.62
CA LYS A 32 -31.50 -34.09 3.85
C LYS A 32 -30.04 -33.75 3.56
N GLU A 33 -29.46 -34.32 2.50
CA GLU A 33 -28.08 -34.03 2.10
C GLU A 33 -27.95 -32.61 1.54
N ILE A 34 -28.90 -32.20 0.69
CA ILE A 34 -28.99 -30.84 0.15
C ILE A 34 -29.10 -29.83 1.30
N GLU A 35 -30.03 -30.05 2.23
CA GLU A 35 -30.22 -29.19 3.40
C GLU A 35 -28.96 -29.09 4.26
N LYS A 36 -28.32 -30.23 4.57
CA LYS A 36 -27.08 -30.27 5.33
C LYS A 36 -25.97 -29.47 4.62
N SER A 37 -25.82 -29.63 3.31
CA SER A 37 -24.77 -28.97 2.54
C SER A 37 -24.95 -27.45 2.49
N ILE A 38 -26.17 -26.98 2.23
CA ILE A 38 -26.50 -25.55 2.22
C ILE A 38 -26.29 -24.93 3.60
N ASN A 39 -26.75 -25.59 4.66
CA ASN A 39 -26.55 -25.12 6.03
C ASN A 39 -25.06 -25.01 6.40
N ASN A 40 -24.26 -26.01 6.00
CA ASN A 40 -22.82 -25.97 6.21
C ASN A 40 -22.18 -24.78 5.48
N HIS A 41 -22.56 -24.53 4.23
CA HIS A 41 -22.05 -23.40 3.47
C HIS A 41 -22.45 -22.07 4.09
N ILE A 42 -23.72 -21.88 4.45
CA ILE A 42 -24.20 -20.66 5.10
C ILE A 42 -23.44 -20.41 6.41
N ARG A 43 -23.25 -21.44 7.25
CA ARG A 43 -22.48 -21.33 8.49
C ARG A 43 -21.03 -20.94 8.21
N TYR A 44 -20.42 -21.54 7.20
CA TYR A 44 -19.08 -21.20 6.75
C TYR A 44 -18.96 -19.73 6.32
N VAL A 45 -19.87 -19.23 5.48
CA VAL A 45 -19.86 -17.83 5.02
C VAL A 45 -20.12 -16.86 6.17
N LYS A 46 -21.02 -17.19 7.12
CA LYS A 46 -21.25 -16.40 8.33
C LYS A 46 -19.97 -16.26 9.16
N ASN A 47 -19.28 -17.36 9.42
CA ASN A 47 -18.04 -17.36 10.19
C ASN A 47 -16.94 -16.56 9.46
N TRP A 48 -16.75 -16.80 8.16
CA TRP A 48 -15.75 -16.09 7.36
C TRP A 48 -15.97 -14.57 7.32
N SER A 49 -17.23 -14.13 7.25
CA SER A 49 -17.58 -12.73 7.12
C SER A 49 -17.69 -11.96 8.44
N ASN A 50 -17.72 -12.65 9.59
CA ASN A 50 -17.98 -12.06 10.89
C ASN A 50 -16.91 -11.04 11.31
N GLU A 51 -15.63 -11.38 11.12
CA GLU A 51 -14.51 -10.63 11.69
C GLU A 51 -13.39 -10.34 10.69
N ILE A 52 -12.66 -9.28 10.99
CA ILE A 52 -11.40 -8.89 10.37
C ILE A 52 -10.26 -9.15 11.38
N THR A 53 -9.21 -9.79 10.88
CA THR A 53 -8.03 -10.20 11.65
C THR A 53 -6.77 -9.98 10.82
N PHE A 54 -5.74 -9.39 11.43
CA PHE A 54 -4.38 -9.28 10.92
C PHE A 54 -3.43 -9.15 12.12
N LYS A 55 -2.14 -9.45 11.93
CA LYS A 55 -1.15 -9.69 12.98
C LYS A 55 -1.03 -8.59 14.05
N ASP A 56 -1.22 -7.33 13.68
CA ASP A 56 -1.08 -6.18 14.59
C ASP A 56 -2.33 -5.83 15.41
N LEU A 57 -3.48 -6.46 15.11
CA LEU A 57 -4.71 -6.24 15.85
C LEU A 57 -4.60 -6.74 17.28
N LYS A 58 -4.99 -5.90 18.25
CA LYS A 58 -5.11 -6.30 19.65
C LYS A 58 -6.13 -7.44 19.83
N ASN A 59 -7.24 -7.37 19.11
CA ASN A 59 -8.31 -8.36 19.05
C ASN A 59 -8.94 -8.32 17.66
N SER A 60 -9.60 -9.40 17.25
CA SER A 60 -10.44 -9.39 16.05
C SER A 60 -11.53 -8.32 16.14
N LYS A 61 -11.87 -7.72 15.00
CA LYS A 61 -12.90 -6.66 14.92
C LYS A 61 -14.08 -7.16 14.09
N GLN A 62 -15.30 -6.94 14.57
CA GLN A 62 -16.51 -7.30 13.82
C GLN A 62 -16.62 -6.47 12.53
N THR A 63 -16.73 -7.13 11.38
CA THR A 63 -16.81 -6.49 10.05
C THR A 63 -17.91 -5.44 10.00
N SER A 64 -19.10 -5.76 10.54
CA SER A 64 -20.27 -4.87 10.56
C SER A 64 -20.03 -3.54 11.30
N ARG A 65 -19.15 -3.53 12.30
CA ARG A 65 -18.87 -2.33 13.12
C ARG A 65 -17.86 -1.39 12.47
N ILE A 66 -16.88 -1.94 11.77
CA ILE A 66 -15.74 -1.17 11.25
C ILE A 66 -15.82 -0.87 9.75
N PHE A 67 -16.66 -1.60 8.99
CA PHE A 67 -16.77 -1.38 7.56
C PHE A 67 -17.23 0.04 7.22
N ILE A 68 -16.64 0.62 6.18
CA ILE A 68 -17.09 1.86 5.57
C ILE A 68 -17.47 1.61 4.10
N PRO A 69 -18.53 2.24 3.58
CA PRO A 69 -18.83 2.18 2.16
C PRO A 69 -17.66 2.74 1.34
N LEU A 70 -17.21 1.93 0.37
CA LEU A 70 -16.14 2.30 -0.56
C LEU A 70 -16.73 2.88 -1.84
N ASP A 71 -15.97 3.76 -2.46
CA ASP A 71 -16.29 4.30 -3.78
C ASP A 71 -15.56 3.51 -4.87
N LEU A 72 -16.14 3.49 -6.07
CA LEU A 72 -15.64 2.79 -7.23
C LEU A 72 -15.46 3.76 -8.40
N TYR A 73 -14.38 3.59 -9.15
CA TYR A 73 -14.25 4.09 -10.51
C TYR A 73 -15.11 3.24 -11.44
N ILE A 74 -15.82 3.90 -12.36
CA ILE A 74 -16.69 3.25 -13.36
C ILE A 74 -15.93 2.43 -14.42
N TYR A 75 -14.62 2.61 -14.51
CA TYR A 75 -13.69 1.74 -15.24
C TYR A 75 -12.30 1.75 -14.58
N PRO A 76 -11.46 0.73 -14.82
CA PRO A 76 -10.14 0.64 -14.19
C PRO A 76 -9.18 1.76 -14.62
N LYS A 77 -8.34 2.24 -13.69
CA LYS A 77 -7.34 3.30 -13.93
C LYS A 77 -6.35 2.96 -15.05
N ARG A 78 -5.98 1.69 -15.20
CA ARG A 78 -5.05 1.24 -16.25
C ARG A 78 -5.55 1.49 -17.68
N VAL A 79 -6.85 1.77 -17.86
CA VAL A 79 -7.46 2.08 -19.17
C VAL A 79 -7.26 3.55 -19.54
N ARG A 80 -6.85 4.41 -18.59
CA ARG A 80 -6.58 5.83 -18.87
C ARG A 80 -5.55 5.97 -19.96
N ILE A 81 -5.85 6.84 -20.91
CA ILE A 81 -4.94 7.21 -22.00
C ILE A 81 -4.08 8.40 -21.55
N VAL A 82 -4.65 9.29 -20.71
CA VAL A 82 -3.99 10.51 -20.24
C VAL A 82 -4.03 10.56 -18.71
N GLU A 83 -2.95 11.03 -18.09
CA GLU A 83 -2.80 11.05 -16.63
C GLU A 83 -3.84 11.96 -15.94
N GLU A 84 -4.20 13.09 -16.56
CA GLU A 84 -5.17 14.05 -16.00
C GLU A 84 -6.65 13.63 -16.16
N GLU A 85 -6.91 12.47 -16.76
CA GLU A 85 -8.27 11.98 -16.99
C GLU A 85 -9.00 11.73 -15.65
N LYS A 86 -10.09 12.49 -15.42
CA LYS A 86 -10.95 12.32 -14.25
C LYS A 86 -11.97 11.21 -14.51
N ILE A 87 -11.80 10.08 -13.83
CA ILE A 87 -12.77 8.98 -13.88
C ILE A 87 -13.95 9.28 -12.96
N THR A 88 -15.17 9.07 -13.46
CA THR A 88 -16.41 9.16 -12.67
C THR A 88 -16.41 8.14 -11.53
N VAL A 89 -16.93 8.56 -10.37
CA VAL A 89 -16.96 7.77 -9.15
C VAL A 89 -18.39 7.44 -8.75
N ILE A 90 -18.64 6.22 -8.28
CA ILE A 90 -19.93 5.75 -7.78
C ILE A 90 -19.75 4.95 -6.47
N PRO A 91 -20.60 5.13 -5.44
CA PRO A 91 -20.56 4.29 -4.25
C PRO A 91 -20.80 2.82 -4.58
N PHE A 92 -20.04 1.90 -3.96
CA PHE A 92 -20.10 0.46 -4.24
C PHE A 92 -21.52 -0.12 -4.16
N LEU A 93 -22.27 0.22 -3.12
CA LEU A 93 -23.63 -0.27 -2.95
C LEU A 93 -24.58 0.23 -4.04
N GLN A 94 -24.40 1.47 -4.52
CA GLN A 94 -25.18 2.01 -5.64
C GLN A 94 -24.81 1.35 -6.97
N ALA A 95 -23.53 1.02 -7.18
CA ALA A 95 -23.12 0.24 -8.35
C ALA A 95 -23.78 -1.14 -8.35
N LEU A 96 -23.79 -1.83 -7.21
CA LEU A 96 -24.47 -3.12 -7.06
C LEU A 96 -25.99 -3.01 -7.30
N GLU A 97 -26.60 -1.92 -6.87
CA GLU A 97 -28.03 -1.69 -7.04
C GLU A 97 -28.41 -1.46 -8.51
N ARG A 98 -27.72 -0.54 -9.18
CA ARG A 98 -28.07 0.01 -10.50
C ARG A 98 -27.55 -0.82 -11.67
N GLU A 99 -26.39 -1.45 -11.50
CA GLU A 99 -25.77 -2.19 -12.60
C GLU A 99 -26.62 -3.42 -12.93
N LYS A 100 -26.93 -3.62 -14.22
CA LYS A 100 -27.65 -4.81 -14.68
C LYS A 100 -26.68 -5.98 -14.83
N ASN A 101 -25.56 -5.74 -15.49
CA ASN A 101 -24.48 -6.69 -15.71
C ASN A 101 -23.85 -7.17 -14.40
N HIS A 102 -23.26 -8.34 -14.40
CA HIS A 102 -22.47 -8.81 -13.27
C HIS A 102 -21.25 -7.91 -13.03
N LEU A 103 -20.62 -8.03 -11.86
CA LEU A 103 -19.56 -7.11 -11.46
C LEU A 103 -18.21 -7.81 -11.38
N ALA A 104 -17.18 -7.21 -11.97
CA ALA A 104 -15.80 -7.45 -11.59
C ALA A 104 -15.30 -6.24 -10.78
N ILE A 105 -15.01 -6.46 -9.49
CA ILE A 105 -14.48 -5.43 -8.60
C ILE A 105 -12.96 -5.59 -8.51
N LEU A 106 -12.27 -4.69 -9.18
CA LEU A 106 -10.83 -4.57 -9.18
C LEU A 106 -10.36 -3.67 -8.04
N GLY A 107 -9.09 -3.79 -7.70
CA GLY A 107 -8.44 -2.90 -6.75
C GLY A 107 -7.09 -3.43 -6.35
N GLN A 108 -6.26 -2.53 -5.85
CA GLN A 108 -4.92 -2.87 -5.38
C GLN A 108 -4.96 -3.79 -4.14
N PRO A 109 -3.83 -4.42 -3.78
CA PRO A 109 -3.69 -5.07 -2.48
C PRO A 109 -4.07 -4.10 -1.36
N GLY A 110 -4.81 -4.57 -0.34
CA GLY A 110 -5.26 -3.73 0.77
C GLY A 110 -6.37 -2.71 0.44
N ALA A 111 -6.90 -2.68 -0.79
CA ALA A 111 -8.00 -1.78 -1.18
C ALA A 111 -9.36 -2.13 -0.55
N GLY A 112 -9.48 -3.28 0.14
CA GLY A 112 -10.72 -3.66 0.84
C GLY A 112 -11.68 -4.55 0.05
N LYS A 113 -11.26 -5.16 -1.08
CA LYS A 113 -12.09 -6.09 -1.88
C LYS A 113 -12.77 -7.19 -1.05
N THR A 114 -11.97 -8.03 -0.39
CA THR A 114 -12.46 -9.11 0.50
C THR A 114 -13.30 -8.55 1.64
N THR A 115 -12.93 -7.40 2.21
CA THR A 115 -13.68 -6.75 3.29
C THR A 115 -15.07 -6.30 2.83
N SER A 116 -15.19 -5.76 1.61
CA SER A 116 -16.48 -5.44 0.99
C SER A 116 -17.34 -6.68 0.77
N MET A 117 -16.74 -7.80 0.33
CA MET A 117 -17.45 -9.07 0.19
C MET A 117 -17.95 -9.61 1.53
N LYS A 118 -17.11 -9.55 2.58
CA LYS A 118 -17.52 -9.89 3.95
C LYS A 118 -18.69 -9.02 4.41
N HIS A 119 -18.64 -7.71 4.15
CA HIS A 119 -19.74 -6.81 4.50
C HIS A 119 -21.03 -7.17 3.77
N LEU A 120 -21.00 -7.41 2.46
CA LEU A 120 -22.19 -7.86 1.71
C LEU A 120 -22.80 -9.13 2.32
N CYS A 121 -21.97 -10.13 2.64
CA CYS A 121 -22.46 -11.34 3.27
C CYS A 121 -23.12 -11.07 4.62
N GLN A 122 -22.49 -10.26 5.48
CA GLN A 122 -23.05 -9.89 6.78
C GLN A 122 -24.38 -9.15 6.62
N SER A 123 -24.44 -8.16 5.74
CA SER A 123 -25.65 -7.36 5.53
C SER A 123 -26.80 -8.24 5.01
N ILE A 124 -26.57 -9.13 4.04
CA ILE A 124 -27.62 -10.05 3.56
C ILE A 124 -28.09 -11.02 4.66
N PHE A 125 -27.19 -11.47 5.55
CA PHE A 125 -27.55 -12.41 6.62
C PHE A 125 -28.29 -11.77 7.81
N PHE A 126 -28.00 -10.50 8.10
CA PHE A 126 -28.34 -9.88 9.38
C PHE A 126 -29.10 -8.56 9.28
N ASP A 127 -29.16 -7.91 8.12
CA ASP A 127 -29.94 -6.68 7.87
C ASP A 127 -31.11 -6.97 6.92
N GLU A 128 -32.33 -7.01 7.47
CA GLU A 128 -33.55 -7.32 6.69
C GLU A 128 -33.88 -6.23 5.66
N ASN A 129 -33.35 -5.02 5.82
CA ASN A 129 -33.56 -3.90 4.89
C ASN A 129 -32.50 -3.85 3.79
N PHE A 130 -31.46 -4.69 3.86
CA PHE A 130 -30.38 -4.70 2.88
C PHE A 130 -30.76 -5.51 1.65
N PHE A 131 -31.11 -4.82 0.55
CA PHE A 131 -31.64 -5.43 -0.68
C PHE A 131 -32.80 -6.40 -0.43
N PRO A 132 -33.94 -5.90 0.12
CA PRO A 132 -35.02 -6.75 0.59
C PRO A 132 -35.56 -7.61 -0.56
N ASN A 133 -35.67 -8.91 -0.33
CA ASN A 133 -36.14 -9.92 -1.30
C ASN A 133 -35.34 -10.04 -2.61
N ARG A 134 -34.24 -9.28 -2.79
CA ARG A 134 -33.39 -9.39 -3.99
C ARG A 134 -32.52 -10.63 -3.95
N PHE A 135 -31.93 -10.92 -2.78
CA PHE A 135 -31.04 -12.06 -2.59
C PHE A 135 -31.51 -12.93 -1.43
N LYS A 136 -31.68 -14.24 -1.67
CA LYS A 136 -32.01 -15.18 -0.58
C LYS A 136 -30.84 -15.37 0.37
N TYR A 137 -29.65 -15.58 -0.17
CA TYR A 137 -28.38 -15.66 0.56
C TYR A 137 -27.17 -15.58 -0.39
N PRO A 138 -26.00 -15.19 0.13
CA PRO A 138 -24.75 -15.24 -0.61
C PRO A 138 -24.21 -16.68 -0.72
N ILE A 139 -23.60 -16.99 -1.86
CA ILE A 139 -22.76 -18.17 -2.07
C ILE A 139 -21.34 -17.66 -2.33
N LEU A 140 -20.40 -18.00 -1.44
CA LEU A 140 -18.99 -17.62 -1.58
C LEU A 140 -18.16 -18.74 -2.22
N VAL A 141 -17.31 -18.37 -3.17
CA VAL A 141 -16.27 -19.20 -3.75
C VAL A 141 -14.94 -18.49 -3.53
N LYS A 142 -14.05 -19.01 -2.68
CA LYS A 142 -12.74 -18.41 -2.43
C LYS A 142 -11.69 -19.05 -3.33
N LEU A 143 -11.18 -18.28 -4.28
CA LEU A 143 -10.36 -18.85 -5.35
C LEU A 143 -9.00 -19.38 -4.87
N ARG A 144 -8.44 -18.82 -3.79
CA ARG A 144 -7.23 -19.37 -3.13
C ARG A 144 -7.31 -20.84 -2.73
N GLU A 145 -8.51 -21.41 -2.58
CA GLU A 145 -8.70 -22.80 -2.18
C GLU A 145 -8.48 -23.80 -3.33
N PHE A 146 -8.39 -23.33 -4.58
CA PHE A 146 -8.27 -24.18 -5.78
C PHE A 146 -6.86 -24.26 -6.36
N ASN A 147 -5.84 -24.03 -5.53
CA ASN A 147 -4.44 -24.03 -5.92
C ASN A 147 -3.74 -25.40 -5.85
N LYS A 148 -4.49 -26.49 -5.92
CA LYS A 148 -3.96 -27.86 -5.96
C LYS A 148 -3.87 -28.34 -7.41
N ASN A 149 -2.79 -29.01 -7.79
CA ASN A 149 -2.66 -29.67 -9.10
C ASN A 149 -3.86 -30.60 -9.33
N ARG A 150 -4.63 -30.35 -10.39
CA ARG A 150 -5.71 -31.23 -10.84
C ARG A 150 -5.28 -32.03 -12.08
N SER A 151 -5.80 -33.24 -12.21
CA SER A 151 -5.74 -34.01 -13.46
C SER A 151 -6.59 -33.31 -14.53
N LYS A 152 -6.23 -33.50 -15.81
CA LYS A 152 -6.94 -32.91 -16.97
C LYS A 152 -8.41 -33.35 -17.11
N ASP A 153 -8.86 -34.34 -16.31
CA ASP A 153 -10.18 -34.96 -16.40
C ASP A 153 -11.24 -34.32 -15.50
N SER A 154 -10.98 -33.17 -14.86
CA SER A 154 -11.94 -32.54 -13.95
C SER A 154 -12.95 -31.63 -14.65
N SER A 155 -14.20 -31.72 -14.22
CA SER A 155 -15.42 -31.13 -14.77
C SER A 155 -15.62 -29.61 -14.57
N GLY A 156 -14.51 -28.87 -14.50
CA GLY A 156 -14.46 -27.46 -14.11
C GLY A 156 -14.11 -27.27 -12.62
N ILE A 157 -13.86 -26.04 -12.20
CA ILE A 157 -13.42 -25.72 -10.83
C ILE A 157 -14.58 -25.16 -10.02
N ILE A 158 -15.20 -24.09 -10.52
CA ILE A 158 -16.31 -23.41 -9.86
C ILE A 158 -17.56 -24.27 -9.92
N ILE A 159 -17.86 -24.87 -11.07
CA ILE A 159 -19.07 -25.69 -11.22
C ILE A 159 -19.03 -26.88 -10.28
N GLU A 160 -17.88 -27.56 -10.14
CA GLU A 160 -17.74 -28.67 -9.17
C GLU A 160 -17.89 -28.22 -7.72
N TYR A 161 -17.29 -27.08 -7.37
CA TYR A 161 -17.44 -26.54 -6.03
C TYR A 161 -18.91 -26.23 -5.72
N LEU A 162 -19.61 -25.57 -6.65
CA LEU A 162 -21.02 -25.24 -6.50
C LEU A 162 -21.90 -26.48 -6.47
N PHE A 163 -21.58 -27.50 -7.27
CA PHE A 163 -22.27 -28.80 -7.24
C PHE A 163 -22.20 -29.42 -5.83
N GLY A 164 -21.02 -29.39 -5.22
CA GLY A 164 -20.81 -29.81 -3.84
C GLY A 164 -21.57 -28.95 -2.83
N VAL A 165 -21.50 -27.62 -2.94
CA VAL A 165 -22.23 -26.68 -2.06
C VAL A 165 -23.73 -26.94 -2.08
N LEU A 166 -24.30 -27.22 -3.26
CA LEU A 166 -25.71 -27.54 -3.45
C LEU A 166 -26.07 -28.98 -3.01
N GLY A 167 -25.11 -29.77 -2.54
CA GLY A 167 -25.32 -31.15 -2.06
C GLY A 167 -25.70 -32.10 -3.20
N LEU A 168 -25.25 -31.83 -4.42
CA LEU A 168 -25.64 -32.60 -5.60
C LEU A 168 -24.70 -33.80 -5.83
N LYS A 169 -25.27 -34.96 -6.23
CA LYS A 169 -24.52 -36.18 -6.57
C LYS A 169 -25.09 -36.83 -7.83
N ILE A 170 -24.23 -37.30 -8.72
CA ILE A 170 -24.60 -38.07 -9.92
C ILE A 170 -24.13 -39.51 -9.70
N SER A 171 -24.98 -40.49 -9.98
CA SER A 171 -24.58 -41.91 -10.00
C SER A 171 -24.12 -42.30 -11.41
N ASP A 172 -22.95 -42.92 -11.52
CA ASP A 172 -22.40 -43.42 -12.79
C ASP A 172 -23.16 -44.63 -13.35
N ASP A 173 -23.87 -45.38 -12.51
CA ASP A 173 -24.31 -46.75 -12.80
C ASP A 173 -25.39 -46.93 -13.88
N ASP A 174 -25.99 -45.89 -14.48
CA ASP A 174 -27.16 -46.10 -15.38
C ASP A 174 -27.41 -45.02 -16.47
N ASN A 175 -26.49 -44.08 -16.71
CA ASN A 175 -26.78 -42.94 -17.58
C ASN A 175 -26.37 -43.20 -19.05
N LYS A 176 -27.25 -43.82 -19.85
CA LYS A 176 -27.10 -43.93 -21.33
C LYS A 176 -26.92 -42.58 -22.07
N ILE A 177 -27.19 -41.45 -21.40
CA ILE A 177 -27.10 -40.09 -21.95
C ILE A 177 -25.70 -39.47 -21.76
N ILE A 178 -24.93 -39.90 -20.76
CA ILE A 178 -23.60 -39.37 -20.48
C ILE A 178 -22.59 -40.32 -21.11
N GLN A 179 -22.18 -40.01 -22.33
CA GLN A 179 -21.23 -40.84 -23.09
C GLN A 179 -19.79 -40.35 -22.94
N THR A 180 -19.62 -39.08 -22.56
CA THR A 180 -18.32 -38.40 -22.43
C THR A 180 -18.24 -37.59 -21.14
N ALA A 181 -17.01 -37.29 -20.71
CA ALA A 181 -16.77 -36.36 -19.60
C ALA A 181 -17.32 -34.95 -19.91
N GLU A 182 -17.28 -34.52 -21.17
CA GLU A 182 -17.83 -33.22 -21.59
C GLU A 182 -19.35 -33.12 -21.43
N ASP A 183 -20.08 -34.21 -21.74
CA ASP A 183 -21.52 -34.27 -21.53
C ASP A 183 -21.89 -34.15 -20.05
N LEU A 184 -21.12 -34.83 -19.17
CA LEU A 184 -21.29 -34.71 -17.72
C LEU A 184 -21.08 -33.27 -17.26
N ASN A 185 -20.05 -32.59 -17.77
CA ASN A 185 -19.72 -31.20 -17.42
C ASN A 185 -20.86 -30.26 -17.82
N ARG A 186 -21.37 -30.41 -19.04
CA ARG A 186 -22.47 -29.60 -19.56
C ARG A 186 -23.74 -29.78 -18.73
N VAL A 187 -24.04 -31.02 -18.33
CA VAL A 187 -25.18 -31.34 -17.47
C VAL A 187 -25.04 -30.66 -16.11
N LYS A 188 -23.88 -30.84 -15.45
CA LYS A 188 -23.61 -30.24 -14.13
C LYS A 188 -23.70 -28.72 -14.21
N SER A 189 -23.06 -28.12 -15.20
CA SER A 189 -23.07 -26.66 -15.41
C SER A 189 -24.49 -26.12 -15.60
N ASN A 190 -25.27 -26.70 -16.50
CA ASN A 190 -26.64 -26.24 -16.75
C ASN A 190 -27.55 -26.42 -15.53
N LEU A 191 -27.37 -27.49 -14.75
CA LEU A 191 -28.14 -27.72 -13.52
C LEU A 191 -27.78 -26.70 -12.44
N VAL A 192 -26.48 -26.47 -12.21
CA VAL A 192 -26.00 -25.48 -11.23
C VAL A 192 -26.53 -24.10 -11.58
N ILE A 193 -26.41 -23.67 -12.84
CA ILE A 193 -26.87 -22.36 -13.30
C ILE A 193 -28.39 -22.21 -13.13
N GLU A 194 -29.18 -23.21 -13.52
CA GLU A 194 -30.63 -23.20 -13.33
C GLU A 194 -31.01 -23.06 -11.84
N ILE A 195 -30.32 -23.79 -10.96
CA ILE A 195 -30.54 -23.72 -9.52
C ILE A 195 -30.18 -22.34 -8.97
N LEU A 196 -28.99 -21.82 -9.29
CA LEU A 196 -28.56 -20.49 -8.84
C LEU A 196 -29.59 -19.45 -9.25
N GLU A 197 -29.98 -19.46 -10.53
CA GLU A 197 -30.92 -18.51 -11.10
C GLU A 197 -32.27 -18.53 -10.38
N LYS A 198 -32.84 -19.72 -10.15
CA LYS A 198 -34.12 -19.86 -9.44
C LYS A 198 -34.06 -19.52 -7.95
N LEU A 199 -32.88 -19.61 -7.34
CA LEU A 199 -32.67 -19.27 -5.93
C LEU A 199 -32.48 -17.77 -5.70
N ASN A 200 -32.28 -16.96 -6.74
CA ASN A 200 -31.98 -15.53 -6.64
C ASN A 200 -30.84 -15.27 -5.63
N VAL A 201 -29.65 -15.79 -5.92
CA VAL A 201 -28.50 -15.71 -5.00
C VAL A 201 -27.54 -14.59 -5.39
N LEU A 202 -26.74 -14.17 -4.42
CA LEU A 202 -25.51 -13.41 -4.68
C LEU A 202 -24.32 -14.38 -4.73
N LEU A 203 -23.80 -14.67 -5.92
CA LEU A 203 -22.60 -15.47 -6.12
C LEU A 203 -21.36 -14.58 -6.02
N ILE A 204 -20.55 -14.77 -4.99
CA ILE A 204 -19.29 -14.05 -4.77
C ILE A 204 -18.13 -14.98 -5.09
N ILE A 205 -17.29 -14.58 -6.03
CA ILE A 205 -16.05 -15.26 -6.40
C ILE A 205 -14.88 -14.37 -5.99
N ASP A 206 -14.28 -14.68 -4.84
CA ASP A 206 -13.27 -13.82 -4.20
C ASP A 206 -11.85 -14.28 -4.51
N GLY A 207 -11.01 -13.37 -5.00
CA GLY A 207 -9.56 -13.54 -5.12
C GLY A 207 -9.08 -14.20 -6.41
N PHE A 208 -9.52 -13.76 -7.59
CA PHE A 208 -9.05 -14.31 -8.87
C PHE A 208 -7.53 -14.20 -9.08
N ASP A 209 -6.92 -13.13 -8.56
CA ASP A 209 -5.47 -12.94 -8.52
C ASP A 209 -4.73 -14.00 -7.68
N GLU A 210 -5.44 -14.71 -6.80
CA GLU A 210 -4.85 -15.68 -5.88
C GLU A 210 -4.69 -17.08 -6.52
N LEU A 211 -5.07 -17.25 -7.79
CA LEU A 211 -4.87 -18.49 -8.55
C LEU A 211 -3.48 -18.57 -9.17
N HIS A 212 -2.81 -19.71 -9.03
CA HIS A 212 -1.42 -19.85 -9.51
C HIS A 212 -1.32 -20.41 -10.93
N PHE A 213 -2.18 -21.36 -11.26
CA PHE A 213 -2.11 -22.06 -12.54
C PHE A 213 -2.84 -21.24 -13.60
N LYS A 214 -2.13 -20.89 -14.68
CA LYS A 214 -2.74 -20.22 -15.82
C LYS A 214 -3.94 -21.01 -16.36
N SER A 215 -3.82 -22.34 -16.42
CA SER A 215 -4.92 -23.23 -16.79
C SER A 215 -6.14 -23.09 -15.88
N HIS A 216 -5.95 -22.90 -14.56
CA HIS A 216 -7.07 -22.67 -13.65
C HIS A 216 -7.72 -21.31 -13.88
N LYS A 217 -6.91 -20.26 -14.14
CA LYS A 217 -7.43 -18.94 -14.50
C LYS A 217 -8.28 -19.02 -15.78
N GLU A 218 -7.80 -19.72 -16.81
CA GLU A 218 -8.52 -19.94 -18.08
C GLU A 218 -9.85 -20.68 -17.85
N ILE A 219 -9.82 -21.84 -17.17
CA ILE A 219 -11.03 -22.61 -16.84
C ILE A 219 -12.05 -21.77 -16.06
N ILE A 220 -11.59 -21.01 -15.06
CA ILE A 220 -12.46 -20.19 -14.23
C ILE A 220 -13.08 -19.05 -15.02
N LEU A 221 -12.32 -18.39 -15.91
CA LEU A 221 -12.88 -17.35 -16.77
C LEU A 221 -13.96 -17.92 -17.68
N ASP A 222 -13.74 -19.10 -18.27
CA ASP A 222 -14.75 -19.77 -19.10
C ASP A 222 -16.02 -20.11 -18.30
N GLU A 223 -15.86 -20.67 -17.09
CA GLU A 223 -16.98 -20.98 -16.20
C GLU A 223 -17.73 -19.71 -15.77
N VAL A 224 -17.02 -18.66 -15.35
CA VAL A 224 -17.60 -17.36 -14.96
C VAL A 224 -18.37 -16.76 -16.12
N THR A 225 -17.83 -16.82 -17.33
CA THR A 225 -18.46 -16.32 -18.56
C THR A 225 -19.77 -17.03 -18.85
N ASN A 226 -19.76 -18.37 -18.76
CA ASN A 226 -20.94 -19.19 -19.00
C ASN A 226 -22.01 -19.02 -17.91
N ILE A 227 -21.61 -18.82 -16.65
CA ILE A 227 -22.54 -18.48 -15.57
C ILE A 227 -23.13 -17.09 -15.82
N ALA A 228 -22.27 -16.10 -16.07
CA ALA A 228 -22.64 -14.69 -16.25
C ALA A 228 -23.59 -14.45 -17.42
N SER A 229 -23.48 -15.21 -18.52
CA SER A 229 -24.37 -15.06 -19.67
C SER A 229 -25.77 -15.65 -19.48
N LYS A 230 -26.01 -16.38 -18.38
CA LYS A 230 -27.26 -17.13 -18.12
C LYS A 230 -27.96 -16.74 -16.83
N LEU A 231 -27.34 -15.94 -15.97
CA LEU A 231 -27.96 -15.43 -14.75
C LEU A 231 -28.60 -14.06 -15.01
N GLU A 232 -29.87 -13.92 -14.65
CA GLU A 232 -30.62 -12.67 -14.81
C GLU A 232 -31.13 -12.16 -13.45
N ASN A 233 -31.72 -13.04 -12.65
CA ASN A 233 -32.23 -12.73 -11.31
C ASN A 233 -31.14 -12.85 -10.24
N SER A 234 -30.16 -13.73 -10.44
CA SER A 234 -29.00 -13.83 -9.56
C SER A 234 -27.90 -12.85 -9.95
N LYS A 235 -27.06 -12.47 -8.98
CA LYS A 235 -25.94 -11.56 -9.22
C LYS A 235 -24.62 -12.25 -8.97
N LEU A 236 -23.69 -12.15 -9.93
CA LEU A 236 -22.30 -12.55 -9.77
C LEU A 236 -21.43 -11.32 -9.46
N ILE A 237 -20.55 -11.45 -8.47
CA ILE A 237 -19.45 -10.52 -8.20
C ILE A 237 -18.14 -11.31 -8.19
N LEU A 238 -17.20 -10.91 -9.04
CA LEU A 238 -15.83 -11.41 -9.04
C LEU A 238 -14.89 -10.34 -8.48
N THR A 239 -13.95 -10.70 -7.62
CA THR A 239 -12.91 -9.79 -7.15
C THR A 239 -11.54 -10.21 -7.68
N SER A 240 -10.73 -9.23 -8.07
CA SER A 240 -9.35 -9.45 -8.51
C SER A 240 -8.48 -8.24 -8.23
N ARG A 241 -7.16 -8.43 -8.24
CA ARG A 241 -6.22 -7.31 -8.45
C ARG A 241 -6.36 -6.75 -9.86
N THR A 242 -6.12 -5.45 -9.99
CA THR A 242 -6.18 -4.71 -11.26
C THR A 242 -5.21 -5.30 -12.30
N ALA A 243 -4.01 -5.72 -11.88
CA ALA A 243 -3.00 -6.31 -12.75
C ALA A 243 -3.40 -7.68 -13.35
N ASP A 244 -4.11 -8.50 -12.56
CA ASP A 244 -4.36 -9.91 -12.87
C ASP A 244 -5.63 -10.18 -13.69
N PHE A 245 -6.47 -9.17 -13.90
CA PHE A 245 -7.76 -9.34 -14.58
C PHE A 245 -7.80 -8.53 -15.88
N SER A 246 -7.35 -9.09 -17.00
CA SER A 246 -7.40 -8.45 -18.32
C SER A 246 -8.64 -8.82 -19.15
N TYR A 247 -9.68 -9.33 -18.49
CA TYR A 247 -10.86 -9.88 -19.15
C TYR A 247 -11.93 -8.83 -19.42
N SER A 248 -12.51 -8.85 -20.62
CA SER A 248 -13.63 -8.01 -21.04
C SER A 248 -14.77 -8.89 -21.54
N ASN A 249 -15.96 -8.71 -20.98
CA ASN A 249 -17.17 -9.42 -21.37
C ASN A 249 -18.38 -8.49 -21.20
N GLU A 250 -19.27 -8.49 -22.18
CA GLU A 250 -20.48 -7.67 -22.19
C GLU A 250 -21.40 -7.96 -21.00
N SER A 251 -21.36 -9.17 -20.44
CA SER A 251 -22.15 -9.58 -19.26
C SER A 251 -21.53 -9.14 -17.92
N ILE A 252 -20.29 -8.62 -17.91
CA ILE A 252 -19.55 -8.25 -16.68
C ILE A 252 -19.02 -6.82 -16.81
N SER A 253 -19.60 -5.90 -16.03
CA SER A 253 -19.09 -4.55 -15.86
C SER A 253 -17.90 -4.54 -14.89
N VAL A 254 -16.81 -3.91 -15.30
CA VAL A 254 -15.55 -3.86 -14.54
C VAL A 254 -15.43 -2.52 -13.83
N TYR A 255 -15.34 -2.55 -12.50
CA TYR A 255 -15.14 -1.39 -11.64
C TYR A 255 -13.81 -1.51 -10.89
N GLU A 256 -13.25 -0.40 -10.43
CA GLU A 256 -12.05 -0.41 -9.57
C GLU A 256 -12.27 0.39 -8.29
N ILE A 257 -11.89 -0.15 -7.14
CA ILE A 257 -12.01 0.55 -5.84
C ILE A 257 -11.16 1.83 -5.83
N CYS A 258 -11.78 2.93 -5.44
CA CYS A 258 -11.11 4.21 -5.26
C CYS A 258 -10.24 4.23 -3.99
N PRO A 259 -9.18 5.06 -3.98
CA PRO A 259 -8.58 5.51 -2.73
C PRO A 259 -9.64 6.19 -1.83
N LEU A 260 -9.50 6.03 -0.51
CA LEU A 260 -10.40 6.63 0.46
C LEU A 260 -10.35 8.15 0.41
N ASN A 261 -11.52 8.79 0.34
CA ASN A 261 -11.62 10.24 0.51
C ASN A 261 -11.54 10.64 2.00
N GLU A 262 -11.39 11.93 2.28
CA GLU A 262 -11.26 12.43 3.66
C GLU A 262 -12.45 12.06 4.56
N ILE A 263 -13.67 12.06 4.02
CA ILE A 263 -14.88 11.71 4.77
C ILE A 263 -14.85 10.22 5.15
N GLN A 264 -14.46 9.36 4.22
CA GLN A 264 -14.25 7.93 4.45
C GLN A 264 -13.16 7.67 5.50
N ILE A 265 -12.01 8.36 5.41
CA ILE A 265 -10.93 8.30 6.39
C ILE A 265 -11.44 8.67 7.80
N GLN A 266 -12.16 9.77 7.91
CA GLN A 266 -12.74 10.21 9.20
C GLN A 266 -13.73 9.19 9.76
N ASN A 267 -14.60 8.65 8.91
CA ASN A 267 -15.58 7.65 9.32
C ASN A 267 -14.92 6.33 9.73
N PHE A 268 -13.87 5.91 9.01
CA PHE A 268 -13.09 4.73 9.36
C PHE A 268 -12.47 4.88 10.75
N ALA A 269 -11.76 5.99 10.99
CA ALA A 269 -11.13 6.26 12.27
C ALA A 269 -12.17 6.29 13.41
N LYS A 270 -13.31 6.96 13.22
CA LYS A 270 -14.40 7.02 14.21
C LYS A 270 -14.96 5.64 14.54
N LYS A 271 -15.21 4.80 13.54
CA LYS A 271 -15.72 3.43 13.75
C LYS A 271 -14.70 2.54 14.44
N TRP A 272 -13.41 2.75 14.17
CA TRP A 272 -12.34 1.92 14.72
C TRP A 272 -11.95 2.29 16.15
N LEU A 273 -11.72 3.59 16.40
CA LEU A 273 -11.13 4.13 17.63
C LEU A 273 -12.16 4.79 18.55
N GLY A 274 -13.37 5.04 18.07
CA GLY A 274 -14.35 5.90 18.74
C GLY A 274 -14.11 7.39 18.48
N VAL A 275 -15.12 8.22 18.70
CA VAL A 275 -15.14 9.64 18.26
C VAL A 275 -13.99 10.46 18.83
N ILE A 276 -13.70 10.33 20.12
CA ILE A 276 -12.69 11.14 20.83
C ILE A 276 -11.27 10.79 20.34
N SER A 277 -10.94 9.49 20.36
CA SER A 277 -9.63 8.99 19.94
C SER A 277 -9.40 9.20 18.44
N ALA A 278 -10.45 9.05 17.61
CA ALA A 278 -10.37 9.31 16.18
C ALA A 278 -10.01 10.76 15.87
N LYS A 279 -10.56 11.74 16.60
CA LYS A 279 -10.23 13.15 16.38
C LYS A 279 -8.73 13.42 16.59
N LYS A 280 -8.19 12.97 17.73
CA LYS A 280 -6.76 13.10 18.07
C LYS A 280 -5.87 12.37 17.07
N PHE A 281 -6.24 11.14 16.73
CA PHE A 281 -5.53 10.34 15.72
C PHE A 281 -5.45 11.07 14.37
N LEU A 282 -6.57 11.62 13.89
CA LEU A 282 -6.60 12.33 12.60
C LEU A 282 -5.80 13.63 12.61
N GLU A 283 -5.77 14.34 13.75
CA GLU A 283 -4.89 15.49 13.95
C GLU A 283 -3.41 15.07 13.86
N GLU A 284 -3.02 14.00 14.58
CA GLU A 284 -1.65 13.45 14.53
C GLU A 284 -1.25 12.95 13.12
N VAL A 285 -2.16 12.32 12.38
CA VAL A 285 -1.90 11.88 10.99
C VAL A 285 -1.69 13.08 10.06
N ARG A 286 -2.50 14.14 10.18
CA ARG A 286 -2.41 15.33 9.32
C ARG A 286 -1.10 16.08 9.50
N GLU A 287 -0.60 16.14 10.73
CA GLU A 287 0.69 16.76 11.04
C GLU A 287 1.89 15.87 10.68
N SER A 288 1.66 14.61 10.31
CA SER A 288 2.71 13.66 9.96
C SER A 288 3.11 13.77 8.48
N PRO A 289 4.38 13.47 8.12
CA PRO A 289 4.83 13.46 6.73
C PRO A 289 4.33 12.25 5.93
N TYR A 290 3.41 11.46 6.49
CA TYR A 290 2.75 10.34 5.83
C TYR A 290 1.22 10.49 5.82
N ASN A 291 0.70 11.71 5.93
CA ASN A 291 -0.72 12.01 5.83
C ASN A 291 -1.39 11.30 4.63
N ASP A 292 -0.76 11.37 3.44
CA ASP A 292 -1.30 10.77 2.21
C ASP A 292 -1.22 9.24 2.17
N THR A 293 -0.53 8.59 3.12
CA THR A 293 -0.52 7.12 3.21
C THR A 293 -1.87 6.56 3.69
N SER A 294 -2.67 7.38 4.39
CA SER A 294 -3.95 6.99 5.01
C SER A 294 -5.09 6.81 4.00
N ILE A 295 -4.86 7.17 2.73
CA ILE A 295 -5.83 7.08 1.64
C ILE A 295 -6.13 5.60 1.30
N ARG A 296 -5.32 4.63 1.74
CA ARG A 296 -5.59 3.20 1.54
C ARG A 296 -6.23 2.58 2.80
N PRO A 297 -7.30 1.77 2.66
CA PRO A 297 -7.97 1.13 3.79
C PRO A 297 -7.03 0.32 4.69
N LEU A 298 -6.11 -0.45 4.10
CA LEU A 298 -5.14 -1.24 4.87
C LEU A 298 -4.19 -0.36 5.68
N THR A 299 -3.66 0.71 5.09
CA THR A 299 -2.73 1.60 5.77
C THR A 299 -3.38 2.32 6.95
N ILE A 300 -4.58 2.88 6.77
CA ILE A 300 -5.30 3.51 7.88
C ILE A 300 -5.71 2.49 8.95
N ALA A 301 -6.03 1.25 8.58
CA ALA A 301 -6.28 0.17 9.54
C ALA A 301 -5.04 -0.11 10.42
N HIS A 302 -3.84 -0.15 9.83
CA HIS A 302 -2.61 -0.31 10.60
C HIS A 302 -2.30 0.90 11.48
N LEU A 303 -2.46 2.12 10.97
CA LEU A 303 -2.27 3.34 11.77
C LEU A 303 -3.24 3.38 12.96
N CYS A 304 -4.51 3.00 12.74
CA CYS A 304 -5.50 2.85 13.81
C CYS A 304 -5.10 1.75 14.80
N ALA A 305 -4.63 0.60 14.34
CA ALA A 305 -4.18 -0.50 15.21
C ALA A 305 -2.96 -0.08 16.07
N ILE A 306 -2.01 0.65 15.49
CA ILE A 306 -0.85 1.21 16.21
C ILE A 306 -1.32 2.20 17.28
N TYR A 307 -2.21 3.13 16.91
CA TYR A 307 -2.75 4.12 17.83
C TYR A 307 -3.56 3.48 18.97
N GLU A 308 -4.40 2.48 18.67
CA GLU A 308 -5.16 1.71 19.66
C GLU A 308 -4.25 1.02 20.69
N ARG A 309 -3.06 0.60 20.27
CA ARG A 309 -2.11 -0.14 21.11
C ARG A 309 -1.19 0.76 21.91
N LEU A 310 -0.74 1.88 21.33
CA LEU A 310 0.24 2.79 21.93
C LEU A 310 -0.39 4.05 22.56
N GLY A 311 -1.64 4.35 22.24
CA GLY A 311 -2.33 5.57 22.64
C GLY A 311 -1.90 6.83 21.87
N LYS A 312 -0.92 6.71 20.96
CA LYS A 312 -0.42 7.76 20.07
C LYS A 312 0.19 7.17 18.80
N ILE A 313 0.30 7.97 17.75
CA ILE A 313 1.09 7.61 16.58
C ILE A 313 2.58 7.75 16.92
N PRO A 314 3.47 6.87 16.42
CA PRO A 314 4.90 7.03 16.65
C PRO A 314 5.38 8.41 16.19
N ASP A 315 6.01 9.14 17.11
CA ASP A 315 6.48 10.51 16.89
C ASP A 315 7.44 10.63 15.69
N LYS A 316 8.10 9.52 15.32
CA LYS A 316 9.09 9.45 14.25
C LYS A 316 8.56 8.74 13.00
N PRO A 317 8.56 9.40 11.83
CA PRO A 317 8.08 8.83 10.58
C PRO A 317 8.77 7.53 10.17
N LYS A 318 10.10 7.44 10.34
CA LYS A 318 10.86 6.20 10.07
C LYS A 318 10.26 4.94 10.71
N THR A 319 9.69 5.09 11.91
CA THR A 319 9.10 3.96 12.65
C THR A 319 7.84 3.45 11.96
N VAL A 320 7.06 4.38 11.40
CA VAL A 320 5.83 4.08 10.67
C VAL A 320 6.15 3.47 9.31
N TYR A 321 7.05 4.09 8.53
CA TYR A 321 7.46 3.57 7.23
C TYR A 321 8.02 2.15 7.33
N LYS A 322 8.95 1.91 8.26
CA LYS A 322 9.54 0.59 8.47
C LYS A 322 8.49 -0.46 8.82
N LYS A 323 7.53 -0.11 9.69
CA LYS A 323 6.42 -1.01 10.03
C LYS A 323 5.56 -1.30 8.80
N ILE A 324 5.13 -0.28 8.05
CA ILE A 324 4.30 -0.46 6.85
C ILE A 324 4.99 -1.38 5.83
N VAL A 325 6.27 -1.12 5.52
CA VAL A 325 7.01 -1.95 4.54
C VAL A 325 7.13 -3.39 5.02
N ASN A 326 7.52 -3.60 6.28
CA ASN A 326 7.65 -4.96 6.84
C ASN A 326 6.31 -5.69 6.83
N LEU A 327 5.21 -5.01 7.15
CA LEU A 327 3.87 -5.60 7.13
C LEU A 327 3.47 -6.04 5.72
N LEU A 328 3.70 -5.18 4.73
CA LEU A 328 3.41 -5.50 3.33
C LEU A 328 4.25 -6.69 2.83
N LEU A 329 5.48 -6.84 3.32
CA LEU A 329 6.33 -8.00 3.05
C LEU A 329 5.90 -9.27 3.83
N GLU A 330 5.45 -9.12 5.08
CA GLU A 330 4.95 -10.23 5.91
C GLU A 330 3.63 -10.79 5.37
N GLU A 331 2.69 -9.95 4.93
CA GLU A 331 1.45 -10.41 4.30
C GLU A 331 1.74 -11.17 3.00
N TRP A 332 2.73 -10.71 2.23
CA TRP A 332 3.21 -11.44 1.06
C TRP A 332 3.76 -12.82 1.43
N ASP A 333 4.38 -12.92 2.60
CA ASP A 333 4.94 -14.14 3.16
C ASP A 333 3.90 -15.12 3.70
N GLU A 334 2.87 -14.65 4.40
CA GLU A 334 1.78 -15.52 4.87
C GLU A 334 0.98 -16.09 3.70
N GLN A 335 0.93 -15.36 2.59
CA GLN A 335 0.44 -15.86 1.32
C GLN A 335 1.40 -16.87 0.66
N ARG A 336 2.56 -17.28 1.21
CA ARG A 336 3.54 -18.21 0.59
C ARG A 336 3.18 -19.69 0.61
N ARG A 337 1.95 -20.11 0.96
CA ARG A 337 1.52 -21.51 0.75
C ARG A 337 1.32 -21.86 -0.75
N ILE A 338 2.12 -21.23 -1.62
CA ILE A 338 2.01 -21.07 -3.08
C ILE A 338 3.36 -21.45 -3.70
N LYS A 339 3.38 -22.36 -4.69
CA LYS A 339 4.57 -22.57 -5.55
C LYS A 339 4.73 -21.35 -6.46
N ARG A 340 5.77 -20.55 -6.24
CA ARG A 340 6.07 -19.33 -7.01
C ARG A 340 7.23 -19.60 -7.98
N SER A 341 7.24 -18.88 -9.11
CA SER A 341 8.13 -19.16 -10.25
C SER A 341 9.46 -18.41 -10.22
N SER A 342 9.58 -17.29 -9.49
CA SER A 342 10.84 -16.54 -9.39
C SER A 342 11.64 -16.90 -8.14
N LYS A 343 12.96 -16.79 -8.23
CA LYS A 343 13.86 -16.86 -7.06
C LYS A 343 13.59 -15.75 -6.04
N TYR A 344 13.21 -14.56 -6.49
CA TYR A 344 12.87 -13.42 -5.61
C TYR A 344 11.76 -13.76 -4.62
N ALA A 345 10.76 -14.53 -5.06
CA ALA A 345 9.67 -14.94 -4.20
C ALA A 345 10.08 -15.81 -3.00
N MET A 346 11.23 -16.49 -3.10
CA MET A 346 11.81 -17.36 -2.07
C MET A 346 12.72 -16.62 -1.09
N PHE A 347 13.06 -15.34 -1.33
CA PHE A 347 13.91 -14.57 -0.43
C PHE A 347 13.30 -14.45 0.96
N GLU A 348 14.10 -14.41 2.02
CA GLU A 348 13.60 -13.98 3.34
C GLU A 348 13.17 -12.50 3.32
N ILE A 349 12.35 -12.09 4.29
CA ILE A 349 11.78 -10.74 4.37
C ILE A 349 12.88 -9.67 4.30
N ASP A 350 13.99 -9.86 5.02
CA ASP A 350 15.10 -8.90 5.04
C ASP A 350 15.76 -8.76 3.66
N ARG A 351 15.94 -9.87 2.94
CA ARG A 351 16.53 -9.85 1.59
C ARG A 351 15.59 -9.22 0.56
N LYS A 352 14.28 -9.37 0.74
CA LYS A 352 13.25 -8.64 -0.05
C LYS A 352 13.30 -7.14 0.23
N PHE A 353 13.42 -6.76 1.50
CA PHE A 353 13.56 -5.37 1.90
C PHE A 353 14.81 -4.73 1.29
N GLU A 354 15.94 -5.44 1.28
CA GLU A 354 17.19 -4.98 0.66
C GLU A 354 17.07 -4.85 -0.85
N PHE A 355 16.46 -5.83 -1.52
CA PHE A 355 16.17 -5.75 -2.95
C PHE A 355 15.34 -4.52 -3.30
N LEU A 356 14.26 -4.28 -2.54
CA LEU A 356 13.38 -3.14 -2.74
C LEU A 356 14.07 -1.81 -2.43
N SER A 357 14.96 -1.78 -1.45
CA SER A 357 15.76 -0.59 -1.13
C SER A 357 16.70 -0.22 -2.28
N ASN A 358 17.40 -1.21 -2.84
CA ASN A 358 18.30 -1.02 -3.99
C ASN A 358 17.53 -0.62 -5.26
N LEU A 359 16.42 -1.31 -5.54
CA LEU A 359 15.48 -0.98 -6.62
C LEU A 359 14.98 0.47 -6.50
N SER A 360 14.55 0.88 -5.31
CA SER A 360 14.05 2.25 -5.04
C SER A 360 15.11 3.31 -5.32
N TYR A 361 16.34 3.10 -4.86
CA TYR A 361 17.44 4.03 -5.12
C TYR A 361 17.70 4.24 -6.61
N HIS A 362 17.78 3.15 -7.38
CA HIS A 362 18.03 3.25 -8.81
C HIS A 362 16.85 3.83 -9.59
N LEU A 363 15.60 3.55 -9.21
CA LEU A 363 14.42 4.20 -9.80
C LEU A 363 14.44 5.71 -9.55
N THR A 364 14.72 6.13 -8.32
CA THR A 364 14.75 7.55 -7.94
C THR A 364 15.87 8.30 -8.67
N THR A 365 17.07 7.73 -8.72
CA THR A 365 18.25 8.39 -9.29
C THR A 365 18.30 8.37 -10.82
N LYS A 366 17.73 7.36 -11.48
CA LYS A 366 17.73 7.29 -12.95
C LYS A 366 16.58 8.08 -13.58
N ASN A 367 15.41 8.12 -12.94
CA ASN A 367 14.20 8.56 -13.63
C ASN A 367 13.66 9.92 -13.16
N ASN A 368 14.07 10.45 -12.00
CA ASN A 368 13.55 11.72 -11.43
C ASN A 368 12.02 11.90 -11.54
N LYS A 369 11.28 10.79 -11.60
CA LYS A 369 9.84 10.72 -11.85
C LYS A 369 9.23 9.84 -10.77
N VAL A 370 8.06 10.26 -10.30
CA VAL A 370 7.23 9.50 -9.35
C VAL A 370 6.62 8.27 -10.04
N ILE A 371 6.34 8.40 -11.35
CA ILE A 371 5.81 7.35 -12.21
C ILE A 371 6.91 6.83 -13.14
N PHE A 372 7.04 5.51 -13.23
CA PHE A 372 8.03 4.81 -14.05
C PHE A 372 7.37 3.73 -14.91
N SER A 373 7.90 3.49 -16.10
CA SER A 373 7.38 2.47 -17.01
C SER A 373 7.85 1.06 -16.62
N LYS A 374 7.19 0.03 -17.16
CA LYS A 374 7.66 -1.36 -17.05
C LYS A 374 9.11 -1.51 -17.50
N LYS A 375 9.47 -0.81 -18.57
CA LYS A 375 10.82 -0.80 -19.14
C LYS A 375 11.84 -0.22 -18.17
N ASP A 376 11.46 0.80 -17.40
CA ASP A 376 12.33 1.38 -16.37
C ASP A 376 12.63 0.37 -15.26
N LEU A 377 11.61 -0.35 -14.79
CA LEU A 377 11.79 -1.45 -13.84
C LEU A 377 12.69 -2.55 -14.40
N GLU A 378 12.53 -2.95 -15.66
CA GLU A 378 13.41 -3.93 -16.30
C GLU A 378 14.85 -3.44 -16.41
N ILE A 379 15.05 -2.16 -16.74
CA ILE A 379 16.39 -1.56 -16.81
C ILE A 379 17.04 -1.56 -15.42
N VAL A 380 16.30 -1.18 -14.37
CA VAL A 380 16.84 -1.18 -13.01
C VAL A 380 17.09 -2.60 -12.51
N TYR A 381 16.17 -3.54 -12.76
CA TYR A 381 16.37 -4.95 -12.46
C TYR A 381 17.68 -5.47 -13.04
N ARG A 382 17.95 -5.18 -14.32
CA ARG A 382 19.18 -5.61 -15.01
C ARG A 382 20.46 -5.00 -14.43
N VAL A 383 20.37 -3.95 -13.60
CA VAL A 383 21.52 -3.41 -12.86
C VAL A 383 21.79 -4.21 -11.59
N ILE A 384 20.74 -4.64 -10.88
CA ILE A 384 20.87 -5.16 -9.52
C ILE A 384 20.75 -6.69 -9.43
N TYR A 385 20.23 -7.37 -10.45
CA TYR A 385 19.87 -8.80 -10.40
C TYR A 385 21.01 -9.71 -9.90
N HIS A 386 22.23 -9.44 -10.34
CA HIS A 386 23.41 -10.24 -10.02
C HIS A 386 23.73 -10.22 -8.52
N ASP A 387 23.58 -9.07 -7.85
CA ASP A 387 23.86 -8.92 -6.41
C ASP A 387 22.86 -9.68 -5.52
N PHE A 388 21.74 -10.11 -6.11
CA PHE A 388 20.68 -10.85 -5.43
C PHE A 388 20.57 -12.31 -5.88
N ASP A 389 21.53 -12.85 -6.63
CA ASP A 389 21.51 -14.23 -7.15
C ASP A 389 20.26 -14.54 -8.01
N LEU A 390 19.71 -13.53 -8.66
CA LEU A 390 18.58 -13.67 -9.60
C LEU A 390 19.08 -13.91 -11.02
N ASP A 391 18.24 -14.43 -11.90
CA ASP A 391 18.62 -14.63 -13.30
C ASP A 391 18.24 -13.41 -14.17
N TYR A 392 19.05 -13.11 -15.19
CA TYR A 392 18.78 -11.99 -16.11
C TYR A 392 17.41 -12.08 -16.78
N ASN A 393 16.97 -13.30 -17.10
CA ASN A 393 15.72 -13.59 -17.79
C ASN A 393 14.49 -13.58 -16.86
N GLU A 394 14.69 -13.50 -15.53
CA GLU A 394 13.60 -13.44 -14.55
C GLU A 394 13.04 -12.02 -14.35
N ALA A 395 13.54 -11.00 -15.07
CA ALA A 395 13.10 -9.61 -14.92
C ALA A 395 11.56 -9.47 -14.90
N LYS A 396 10.89 -10.11 -15.85
CA LYS A 396 9.43 -10.05 -15.97
C LYS A 396 8.71 -10.76 -14.83
N SER A 397 9.20 -11.94 -14.39
CA SER A 397 8.58 -12.68 -13.29
C SER A 397 8.76 -11.93 -11.97
N VAL A 398 9.95 -11.38 -11.72
CA VAL A 398 10.25 -10.59 -10.50
C VAL A 398 9.42 -9.31 -10.47
N ILE A 399 9.32 -8.57 -11.57
CA ILE A 399 8.47 -7.36 -11.65
C ILE A 399 7.01 -7.71 -11.39
N ASN A 400 6.51 -8.78 -12.02
CA ASN A 400 5.14 -9.23 -11.78
C ASN A 400 4.93 -9.64 -10.32
N ASP A 401 5.91 -10.29 -9.66
CA ASP A 401 5.82 -10.66 -8.24
C ASP A 401 5.79 -9.43 -7.32
N ILE A 402 6.59 -8.40 -7.64
CA ILE A 402 6.63 -7.13 -6.90
C ILE A 402 5.31 -6.38 -7.04
N GLU A 403 4.79 -6.26 -8.27
CA GLU A 403 3.51 -5.62 -8.59
C GLU A 403 2.36 -6.34 -7.89
N SER A 404 2.27 -7.66 -8.10
CA SER A 404 1.13 -8.44 -7.65
C SER A 404 1.05 -8.44 -6.13
N HIS A 405 2.13 -8.66 -5.40
CA HIS A 405 2.00 -9.10 -4.00
C HIS A 405 2.33 -8.09 -2.92
N THR A 406 3.22 -7.13 -3.17
CA THR A 406 3.67 -6.25 -2.08
C THR A 406 2.64 -5.17 -1.77
N GLY A 407 1.80 -4.78 -2.73
CA GLY A 407 1.03 -3.55 -2.64
C GLY A 407 1.90 -2.30 -2.47
N LEU A 408 3.24 -2.42 -2.57
CA LEU A 408 4.22 -1.34 -2.54
C LEU A 408 4.34 -0.67 -3.91
N PHE A 409 4.02 -1.40 -4.98
CA PHE A 409 3.94 -0.89 -6.35
C PHE A 409 2.50 -0.93 -6.82
N VAL A 410 2.08 0.10 -7.54
CA VAL A 410 0.76 0.22 -8.12
C VAL A 410 0.87 0.62 -9.58
N GLN A 411 0.07 -0.04 -10.42
CA GLN A 411 -0.09 0.34 -11.81
C GLN A 411 -0.91 1.63 -11.90
N SER A 412 -0.29 2.72 -12.34
CA SER A 412 -0.91 4.05 -12.49
C SER A 412 -1.47 4.30 -13.90
N GLY A 413 -1.11 3.47 -14.88
CA GLY A 413 -1.57 3.51 -16.27
C GLY A 413 -1.08 2.29 -17.06
N PHE A 414 -1.39 2.21 -18.35
CA PHE A 414 -0.90 1.10 -19.20
C PHE A 414 0.64 1.07 -19.21
N GLU A 415 1.22 0.00 -18.66
CA GLU A 415 2.67 -0.16 -18.45
C GLU A 415 3.36 0.93 -17.58
N PHE A 416 2.59 1.71 -16.82
CA PHE A 416 3.12 2.70 -15.88
C PHE A 416 2.85 2.28 -14.43
N TYR A 417 3.85 2.51 -13.58
CA TYR A 417 3.88 2.09 -12.19
C TYR A 417 4.35 3.23 -11.31
N GLU A 418 3.93 3.21 -10.05
CA GLU A 418 4.39 4.10 -9.00
C GLU A 418 4.48 3.34 -7.68
N PHE A 419 5.22 3.87 -6.71
CA PHE A 419 5.11 3.35 -5.35
C PHE A 419 3.73 3.70 -4.77
N ALA A 420 3.24 2.84 -3.88
CA ALA A 420 1.96 3.02 -3.20
C ALA A 420 1.86 4.35 -2.45
N HIS A 421 3.03 4.87 -2.03
CA HIS A 421 3.22 6.21 -1.54
C HIS A 421 4.66 6.67 -1.77
N LYS A 422 4.86 7.94 -2.17
CA LYS A 422 6.19 8.49 -2.46
C LYS A 422 7.15 8.39 -1.27
N SER A 423 6.71 8.70 -0.05
CA SER A 423 7.61 8.59 1.11
C SER A 423 8.03 7.17 1.48
N ILE A 424 7.35 6.13 0.97
CA ILE A 424 7.85 4.75 1.09
C ILE A 424 9.07 4.57 0.16
N GLN A 425 9.00 5.09 -1.07
CA GLN A 425 10.14 5.10 -1.99
C GLN A 425 11.32 5.92 -1.42
N GLU A 426 11.04 7.10 -0.87
CA GLU A 426 12.06 7.96 -0.25
C GLU A 426 12.73 7.24 0.93
N PHE A 427 11.93 6.58 1.78
CA PHE A 427 12.42 5.79 2.91
C PHE A 427 13.29 4.59 2.47
N LEU A 428 12.82 3.78 1.52
CA LEU A 428 13.58 2.65 0.97
C LEU A 428 14.89 3.10 0.30
N THR A 429 14.85 4.24 -0.38
CA THR A 429 16.06 4.85 -0.95
C THR A 429 17.03 5.28 0.15
N ALA A 430 16.55 5.88 1.23
CA ALA A 430 17.37 6.25 2.37
C ALA A 430 18.00 5.03 3.07
N GLU A 431 17.26 3.93 3.23
CA GLU A 431 17.76 2.66 3.77
C GLU A 431 18.92 2.11 2.95
N TYR A 432 18.85 2.22 1.62
CA TYR A 432 19.99 1.88 0.76
C TYR A 432 21.18 2.82 0.96
N LEU A 433 20.95 4.14 0.98
CA LEU A 433 22.00 5.16 1.13
C LEU A 433 22.81 5.03 2.41
N VAL A 434 22.18 4.69 3.54
CA VAL A 434 22.87 4.52 4.83
C VAL A 434 23.75 3.28 4.87
N LYS A 435 23.43 2.26 4.06
CA LYS A 435 24.21 1.02 3.97
C LYS A 435 25.39 1.11 3.00
N LEU A 436 25.48 2.17 2.19
CA LEU A 436 26.62 2.38 1.29
C LEU A 436 27.91 2.59 2.09
N PRO A 437 29.07 2.12 1.58
CA PRO A 437 30.35 2.28 2.26
C PRO A 437 30.76 3.74 2.43
N ASN A 438 30.31 4.61 1.52
CA ASN A 438 30.57 6.04 1.55
C ASN A 438 29.29 6.82 1.23
N ILE A 439 29.16 8.00 1.85
CA ILE A 439 28.11 8.96 1.49
C ILE A 439 28.33 9.43 0.05
N ILE A 440 27.25 9.52 -0.72
CA ILE A 440 27.28 9.96 -2.11
C ILE A 440 27.90 11.36 -2.24
N GLY A 441 28.99 11.47 -3.00
CA GLY A 441 29.70 12.73 -3.25
C GLY A 441 29.42 13.39 -4.60
N ASN A 442 28.54 12.81 -5.42
CA ASN A 442 28.19 13.35 -6.73
C ASN A 442 27.15 14.47 -6.57
N LYS A 443 27.50 15.71 -7.01
CA LYS A 443 26.61 16.88 -6.87
C LYS A 443 25.22 16.64 -7.47
N ARG A 444 25.15 16.07 -8.68
CA ARG A 444 23.87 15.82 -9.37
C ARG A 444 22.97 14.89 -8.55
N LEU A 445 23.53 13.82 -7.99
CA LEU A 445 22.75 12.90 -7.14
C LEU A 445 22.31 13.55 -5.84
N ILE A 446 23.16 14.37 -5.21
CA ILE A 446 22.81 15.12 -4.00
C ILE A 446 21.62 16.03 -4.28
N GLU A 447 21.68 16.85 -5.33
CA GLU A 447 20.60 17.79 -5.71
C GLU A 447 19.27 17.07 -6.01
N MET A 448 19.32 15.81 -6.44
CA MET A 448 18.13 15.00 -6.71
C MET A 448 17.50 14.36 -5.46
N LEU A 449 18.26 14.23 -4.37
CA LEU A 449 17.88 13.42 -3.20
C LEU A 449 17.76 14.21 -1.88
N PRO A 450 17.19 15.43 -1.84
CA PRO A 450 17.11 16.20 -0.60
C PRO A 450 16.30 15.48 0.49
N ASN A 451 15.20 14.80 0.13
CA ASN A 451 14.31 14.18 1.11
C ASN A 451 14.93 12.91 1.67
N GLU A 452 15.52 12.09 0.81
CA GLU A 452 16.15 10.82 1.14
C GLU A 452 17.40 11.05 2.00
N LEU A 453 18.18 12.10 1.71
CA LEU A 453 19.33 12.49 2.54
C LEU A 453 18.91 13.03 3.91
N ALA A 454 17.73 13.63 4.04
CA ALA A 454 17.19 14.02 5.33
C ALA A 454 16.73 12.79 6.16
N ILE A 455 16.08 11.83 5.50
CA ILE A 455 15.66 10.56 6.13
C ILE A 455 16.89 9.75 6.56
N SER A 456 17.94 9.71 5.74
CA SER A 456 19.17 8.93 6.01
C SER A 456 19.85 9.34 7.31
N ILE A 457 19.87 10.65 7.64
CA ILE A 457 20.35 11.15 8.95
C ILE A 457 19.58 10.50 10.09
N THR A 458 18.26 10.48 10.00
CA THR A 458 17.37 10.02 11.06
C THR A 458 17.46 8.51 11.27
N ILE A 459 17.65 7.73 10.21
CA ILE A 459 17.77 6.27 10.30
C ILE A 459 19.21 5.78 10.54
N SER A 460 20.22 6.64 10.34
CA SER A 460 21.63 6.28 10.57
C SER A 460 21.93 5.88 12.02
N SER A 461 22.97 5.06 12.22
CA SER A 461 23.40 4.63 13.57
C SER A 461 23.85 5.80 14.45
N ASN A 462 24.37 6.88 13.85
CA ASN A 462 24.78 8.09 14.56
C ASN A 462 24.36 9.34 13.76
N PRO A 463 23.16 9.89 14.03
CA PRO A 463 22.63 11.04 13.29
C PRO A 463 23.53 12.27 13.32
N SER A 464 24.22 12.53 14.44
CA SER A 464 25.12 13.69 14.56
C SER A 464 26.32 13.60 13.64
N LEU A 465 26.99 12.44 13.60
CA LEU A 465 28.13 12.24 12.71
C LEU A 465 27.70 12.22 11.25
N TYR A 466 26.62 11.50 10.94
CA TYR A 466 26.11 11.39 9.58
C TYR A 466 25.69 12.76 9.01
N PHE A 467 24.98 13.56 9.82
CA PHE A 467 24.67 14.95 9.48
C PHE A 467 25.93 15.77 9.24
N SER A 468 26.92 15.69 10.14
CA SER A 468 28.15 16.47 10.02
C SER A 468 28.93 16.17 8.74
N GLU A 469 29.03 14.89 8.37
CA GLU A 469 29.67 14.45 7.12
C GLU A 469 28.88 14.91 5.89
N LEU A 470 27.55 14.77 5.90
CA LEU A 470 26.70 15.28 4.82
C LEU A 470 26.89 16.78 4.60
N ILE A 471 26.87 17.58 5.67
CA ILE A 471 27.07 19.02 5.54
C ILE A 471 28.46 19.31 4.96
N SER A 472 29.51 18.62 5.40
CA SER A 472 30.85 18.78 4.81
C SER A 472 30.83 18.56 3.29
N ILE A 473 30.11 17.55 2.83
CA ILE A 473 29.95 17.26 1.39
C ILE A 473 29.13 18.36 0.70
N PHE A 474 28.03 18.83 1.30
CA PHE A 474 27.18 19.87 0.74
C PHE A 474 27.95 21.18 0.51
N ILE A 475 28.77 21.58 1.48
CA ILE A 475 29.65 22.75 1.35
C ILE A 475 30.65 22.55 0.22
N LYS A 476 31.35 21.40 0.19
CA LYS A 476 32.35 21.09 -0.87
C LYS A 476 31.74 21.04 -2.27
N LYS A 477 30.50 20.59 -2.40
CA LYS A 477 29.81 20.44 -3.69
C LYS A 477 28.99 21.67 -4.09
N ASN A 478 28.93 22.68 -3.22
CA ASN A 478 28.22 23.93 -3.46
C ASN A 478 26.75 23.69 -3.88
N VAL A 479 25.97 23.08 -2.98
CA VAL A 479 24.56 22.75 -3.22
C VAL A 479 23.68 24.01 -3.40
N SER A 480 22.61 23.87 -4.18
CA SER A 480 21.66 24.95 -4.51
C SER A 480 20.80 25.38 -3.33
N PHE A 481 20.25 26.60 -3.41
CA PHE A 481 19.25 27.08 -2.44
C PHE A 481 18.02 26.15 -2.37
N ILE A 482 17.52 25.72 -3.53
CA ILE A 482 16.33 24.85 -3.65
C ILE A 482 16.56 23.51 -2.94
N PHE A 483 17.76 22.95 -3.05
CA PHE A 483 18.12 21.72 -2.33
C PHE A 483 18.08 21.93 -0.82
N ILE A 484 18.73 22.98 -0.30
CA ILE A 484 18.78 23.24 1.14
C ILE A 484 17.37 23.43 1.71
N GLN A 485 16.51 24.15 0.99
CA GLN A 485 15.12 24.37 1.37
C GLN A 485 14.35 23.05 1.51
N LYS A 486 14.41 22.18 0.50
CA LYS A 486 13.73 20.87 0.54
C LYS A 486 14.30 19.97 1.64
N PHE A 487 15.62 19.90 1.74
CA PHE A 487 16.34 19.08 2.70
C PHE A 487 15.99 19.46 4.15
N ILE A 488 16.06 20.74 4.50
CA ILE A 488 15.75 21.23 5.85
C ILE A 488 14.29 20.98 6.21
N ASN A 489 13.36 21.30 5.30
CA ASN A 489 11.94 21.08 5.55
C ASN A 489 11.63 19.60 5.79
N ARG A 490 12.29 18.68 5.07
CA ARG A 490 12.14 17.24 5.34
C ARG A 490 12.82 16.83 6.65
N LEU A 491 14.02 17.34 6.95
CA LEU A 491 14.79 16.96 8.13
C LEU A 491 14.04 17.25 9.44
N ILE A 492 13.36 18.39 9.52
CA ILE A 492 12.57 18.74 10.71
C ILE A 492 11.39 17.78 10.91
N LEU A 493 10.71 17.40 9.84
CA LEU A 493 9.60 16.44 9.89
C LEU A 493 10.06 15.05 10.37
N GLU A 494 11.30 14.65 10.03
CA GLU A 494 11.86 13.36 10.45
C GLU A 494 12.29 13.31 11.91
N LYS A 495 12.44 14.47 12.58
CA LYS A 495 12.80 14.59 14.01
C LYS A 495 14.02 13.74 14.40
N PRO A 496 15.20 13.98 13.81
CA PRO A 496 16.43 13.24 14.14
C PRO A 496 16.82 13.41 15.61
N ASP A 497 17.28 12.32 16.24
CA ASP A 497 17.87 12.39 17.58
C ASP A 497 19.36 12.72 17.46
N PHE A 498 19.71 14.00 17.54
CA PHE A 498 21.12 14.36 17.61
C PHE A 498 21.73 13.90 18.94
N TYR A 499 22.88 13.24 18.83
CA TYR A 499 23.73 12.84 19.95
C TYR A 499 24.67 13.99 20.32
N LYS A 500 25.25 13.91 21.53
CA LYS A 500 26.28 14.85 21.98
C LYS A 500 27.50 14.75 21.07
N ASN A 501 27.79 15.80 20.32
CA ASN A 501 28.91 15.91 19.41
C ASN A 501 29.21 17.39 19.11
N SER A 502 30.43 17.84 19.38
CA SER A 502 30.89 19.22 19.09
C SER A 502 30.72 19.64 17.63
N LYS A 503 30.85 18.70 16.69
CA LYS A 503 30.83 18.97 15.24
C LYS A 503 29.42 19.28 14.74
N VAL A 504 28.37 18.75 15.37
CA VAL A 504 27.00 18.85 14.83
C VAL A 504 26.47 20.29 14.88
N GLY A 505 26.76 21.04 15.94
CA GLY A 505 26.38 22.46 16.06
C GLY A 505 27.13 23.33 15.03
N ILE A 506 28.41 23.03 14.82
CA ILE A 506 29.23 23.70 13.79
C ILE A 506 28.69 23.38 12.39
N SER A 507 28.32 22.12 12.12
CA SER A 507 27.71 21.74 10.85
C SER A 507 26.37 22.43 10.61
N ALA A 508 25.53 22.62 11.65
CA ALA A 508 24.30 23.38 11.50
C ALA A 508 24.57 24.86 11.14
N LEU A 509 25.58 25.47 11.76
CA LEU A 509 26.04 26.82 11.43
C LEU A 509 26.55 26.92 9.99
N LEU A 510 27.37 25.96 9.54
CA LEU A 510 27.86 25.91 8.17
C LEU A 510 26.71 25.82 7.16
N LEU A 511 25.70 24.98 7.45
CA LEU A 511 24.52 24.84 6.60
C LEU A 511 23.71 26.15 6.54
N TYR A 512 23.47 26.80 7.68
CA TYR A 512 22.77 28.10 7.71
C TYR A 512 23.53 29.18 6.94
N SER A 513 24.84 29.30 7.18
CA SER A 513 25.65 30.25 6.42
C SER A 513 25.64 29.97 4.93
N LYS A 514 25.62 28.70 4.53
CA LYS A 514 25.52 28.32 3.12
C LYS A 514 24.16 28.69 2.52
N TYR A 515 23.08 28.50 3.27
CA TYR A 515 21.74 28.93 2.89
C TYR A 515 21.69 30.43 2.60
N VAL A 516 22.15 31.27 3.53
CA VAL A 516 22.17 32.73 3.38
C VAL A 516 23.01 33.15 2.17
N GLN A 517 24.20 32.55 2.00
CA GLN A 517 25.06 32.85 0.85
C GLN A 517 24.41 32.46 -0.49
N SER A 518 23.79 31.27 -0.55
CA SER A 518 23.11 30.81 -1.76
C SER A 518 21.90 31.70 -2.08
N GLU A 519 21.16 32.19 -1.08
CA GLU A 519 20.05 33.11 -1.31
C GLU A 519 20.50 34.44 -1.94
N ILE A 520 21.58 35.03 -1.40
CA ILE A 520 22.15 36.28 -1.92
C ILE A 520 22.64 36.11 -3.37
N GLN A 521 23.25 34.96 -3.69
CA GLN A 521 23.80 34.68 -5.03
C GLN A 521 22.73 34.29 -6.07
N ASP A 522 21.79 33.41 -5.74
CA ASP A 522 20.82 32.85 -6.70
C ASP A 522 19.72 33.87 -7.08
N LYS A 523 19.39 34.84 -6.22
CA LYS A 523 18.31 35.81 -6.46
C LYS A 523 18.77 37.17 -7.03
N ASN A 524 20.07 37.38 -7.30
CA ASN A 524 20.64 38.70 -7.63
C ASN A 524 20.18 39.82 -6.67
N GLN A 525 19.86 39.47 -5.42
CA GLN A 525 19.39 40.43 -4.43
C GLN A 525 20.60 41.15 -3.82
N LEU A 526 20.52 42.48 -3.72
CA LEU A 526 21.41 43.23 -2.83
C LEU A 526 21.23 42.66 -1.42
N ALA A 527 22.32 42.50 -0.65
CA ALA A 527 22.30 41.93 0.70
C ALA A 527 21.32 42.64 1.67
N LEU A 528 20.88 43.85 1.33
CA LEU A 528 19.87 44.64 2.03
C LEU A 528 18.42 44.10 1.89
N PHE A 529 18.17 43.14 0.99
CA PHE A 529 16.82 42.61 0.70
C PHE A 529 16.69 41.09 0.93
N THR A 530 17.58 40.48 1.73
CA THR A 530 17.52 39.05 2.04
C THR A 530 16.23 38.69 2.80
N THR A 531 15.53 37.65 2.34
CA THR A 531 14.30 37.11 2.96
C THR A 531 14.56 35.76 3.60
N ASP A 532 14.80 35.71 4.92
CA ASP A 532 14.91 34.41 5.60
C ASP A 532 13.51 33.75 5.66
N ILE A 533 13.27 32.80 4.76
CA ILE A 533 11.99 32.06 4.63
C ILE A 533 12.04 30.77 5.46
N LEU A 534 13.23 30.31 5.87
CA LEU A 534 13.44 29.08 6.63
C LEU A 534 13.67 29.33 8.12
N VAL A 535 13.25 30.49 8.61
CA VAL A 535 13.39 30.93 10.00
C VAL A 535 12.96 29.83 10.97
N ASP A 536 11.71 29.37 10.87
CA ASP A 536 11.15 28.38 11.80
C ASP A 536 11.84 27.02 11.65
N SER A 537 12.18 26.63 10.41
CA SER A 537 12.85 25.35 10.16
C SER A 537 14.25 25.31 10.77
N PHE A 538 15.01 26.40 10.69
CA PHE A 538 16.34 26.48 11.31
C PHE A 538 16.27 26.61 12.84
N GLU A 539 15.31 27.35 13.40
CA GLU A 539 15.12 27.39 14.86
C GLU A 539 14.84 25.99 15.41
N ASN A 540 13.90 25.26 14.79
CA ASN A 540 13.59 23.89 15.20
C ASN A 540 14.80 22.95 15.08
N LEU A 541 15.66 23.13 14.06
CA LEU A 541 16.89 22.36 13.91
C LEU A 541 17.86 22.62 15.07
N ILE A 542 18.04 23.90 15.41
CA ILE A 542 18.95 24.35 16.46
C ILE A 542 18.47 23.91 17.82
N ASP A 543 17.19 24.05 18.13
CA ASP A 543 16.62 23.54 19.37
C ASP A 543 16.83 22.03 19.52
N SER A 544 16.63 21.27 18.43
CA SER A 544 16.88 19.82 18.42
C SER A 544 18.35 19.46 18.67
N ILE A 545 19.28 20.18 18.03
CA ILE A 545 20.71 19.94 18.17
C ILE A 545 21.22 20.33 19.56
N PHE A 546 20.90 21.54 20.02
CA PHE A 546 21.44 22.09 21.26
C PHE A 546 20.70 21.60 22.52
N LYS A 547 19.64 20.81 22.38
CA LYS A 547 19.08 20.02 23.49
C LYS A 547 20.13 19.16 24.21
N ARG A 548 21.18 18.71 23.50
CA ARG A 548 22.26 17.84 24.04
C ARG A 548 23.66 18.37 23.77
N ASN A 549 23.79 19.58 23.21
CA ASN A 549 25.06 20.17 22.78
C ASN A 549 25.17 21.61 23.31
N SER A 550 26.38 22.11 23.50
CA SER A 550 26.60 23.49 23.98
C SER A 550 26.71 24.45 22.81
N LYS A 551 26.01 25.60 22.88
CA LYS A 551 26.18 26.74 21.96
C LYS A 551 27.55 27.42 22.13
N SER A 552 28.15 27.32 23.32
CA SER A 552 29.45 27.96 23.64
C SER A 552 30.56 27.62 22.65
N ILE A 553 30.50 26.42 22.06
CA ILE A 553 31.51 25.97 21.10
C ILE A 553 31.61 26.86 19.85
N ILE A 554 30.51 27.50 19.46
CA ILE A 554 30.52 28.43 18.32
C ILE A 554 31.33 29.68 18.71
N LEU A 555 31.03 30.24 19.88
CA LEU A 555 31.73 31.40 20.41
C LEU A 555 33.18 31.09 20.79
N ASP A 556 33.54 29.84 21.08
CA ASP A 556 34.94 29.44 21.29
C ASP A 556 35.77 29.58 20.00
N ILE A 557 35.14 29.43 18.82
CA ILE A 557 35.81 29.43 17.52
C ILE A 557 35.66 30.78 16.79
N TYR A 558 34.56 31.49 17.01
CA TYR A 558 34.19 32.69 16.26
C TYR A 558 33.95 33.92 17.15
N ASN A 559 34.28 35.11 16.63
CA ASN A 559 33.84 36.40 17.14
C ASN A 559 32.61 36.86 16.36
N ILE A 560 31.74 37.64 16.99
CA ILE A 560 30.67 38.38 16.32
C ILE A 560 31.25 39.70 15.84
N ASP A 561 31.31 39.91 14.53
CA ASP A 561 31.90 41.12 13.92
C ASP A 561 30.86 42.21 13.68
N SER A 562 29.70 41.83 13.11
CA SER A 562 28.63 42.75 12.76
C SER A 562 27.27 42.05 12.70
N GLU A 563 26.20 42.84 12.71
CA GLU A 563 24.83 42.37 12.56
C GLU A 563 24.15 42.98 11.34
N MET A 564 23.25 42.21 10.71
CA MET A 564 22.37 42.66 9.64
C MET A 564 20.95 42.19 9.91
N HIS A 565 19.96 42.93 9.41
CA HIS A 565 18.55 42.58 9.53
C HIS A 565 17.99 42.16 8.17
N THR A 566 17.23 41.08 8.13
CA THR A 566 16.47 40.67 6.95
C THR A 566 15.24 41.57 6.75
N VAL A 567 14.60 41.44 5.58
CA VAL A 567 13.32 42.12 5.30
C VAL A 567 12.23 41.77 6.32
N ASN A 568 12.29 40.56 6.89
CA ASN A 568 11.38 40.07 7.92
C ASN A 568 11.83 40.45 9.34
N GLN A 569 12.78 41.39 9.48
CA GLN A 569 13.39 41.86 10.73
C GLN A 569 14.18 40.79 11.51
N THR A 570 14.51 39.66 10.91
CA THR A 570 15.37 38.63 11.52
C THR A 570 16.80 39.14 11.65
N GLN A 571 17.38 39.05 12.86
CA GLN A 571 18.78 39.39 13.11
C GLN A 571 19.72 38.26 12.67
N ILE A 572 20.67 38.59 11.79
CA ILE A 572 21.75 37.72 11.32
C ILE A 572 23.10 38.35 11.67
N TYR A 573 23.94 37.58 12.35
CA TYR A 573 25.31 37.93 12.68
C TYR A 573 26.28 37.45 11.61
N LEU A 574 27.24 38.31 11.27
CA LEU A 574 28.46 37.95 10.57
C LEU A 574 29.53 37.59 11.60
N LEU A 575 30.00 36.35 11.53
CA LEU A 575 30.99 35.80 12.43
C LEU A 575 32.36 35.75 11.75
N SER A 576 33.44 36.11 12.44
CA SER A 576 34.82 35.87 12.00
C SER A 576 35.56 34.89 12.89
N LYS A 577 36.37 34.04 12.25
CA LYS A 577 37.14 33.01 12.95
C LYS A 577 38.21 33.66 13.83
N LYS A 578 38.21 33.34 15.13
CA LYS A 578 39.24 33.78 16.11
C LYS A 578 40.61 33.31 15.67
N GLY A 579 41.68 34.09 15.91
CA GLY A 579 43.06 33.61 15.75
C GLY A 579 43.42 32.57 16.81
N LYS A 580 44.16 31.51 16.43
CA LYS A 580 44.49 30.39 17.34
C LYS A 580 45.37 30.90 18.50
N LYS A 581 44.85 30.93 19.73
CA LYS A 581 45.66 31.20 20.93
C LYS A 581 46.47 29.95 21.30
N LYS A 582 47.76 30.13 21.63
CA LYS A 582 48.61 29.03 22.14
C LYS A 582 48.04 28.53 23.47
N GLY A 583 47.53 27.30 23.51
CA GLY A 583 47.12 26.61 24.75
C GLY A 583 45.64 26.24 24.87
N GLU A 584 44.77 26.61 23.92
CA GLU A 584 43.34 26.25 23.98
C GLU A 584 43.06 24.85 23.42
N SER A 585 42.22 24.08 24.15
CA SER A 585 41.82 22.69 23.88
C SER A 585 40.74 22.57 22.80
N ILE A 586 40.80 23.36 21.75
CA ILE A 586 39.94 23.15 20.58
C ILE A 586 40.57 22.01 19.78
N GLU A 587 39.81 20.92 19.52
CA GLU A 587 40.25 19.84 18.65
C GLU A 587 40.85 20.45 17.36
N SER A 588 42.17 20.35 17.21
CA SER A 588 42.94 21.10 16.21
C SER A 588 42.43 20.90 14.78
N ASP A 589 41.85 19.73 14.53
CA ASP A 589 41.35 19.29 13.23
C ASP A 589 40.03 19.95 12.84
N ILE A 590 39.18 20.30 13.81
CA ILE A 590 37.93 21.03 13.55
C ILE A 590 38.27 22.47 13.18
N TYR A 591 39.09 23.12 14.01
CA TYR A 591 39.44 24.53 13.84
C TYR A 591 40.03 24.81 12.46
N HIS A 592 40.97 23.99 11.95
CA HIS A 592 41.61 24.24 10.66
C HIS A 592 40.67 24.13 9.44
N LYS A 593 39.62 23.33 9.52
CA LYS A 593 38.66 23.11 8.41
C LYS A 593 37.55 24.17 8.34
N MET A 594 37.49 25.08 9.31
CA MET A 594 36.43 26.08 9.42
C MET A 594 36.70 27.35 8.59
N PRO A 595 35.69 27.87 7.87
CA PRO A 595 35.82 29.05 7.01
C PRO A 595 36.06 30.32 7.83
N LYS A 596 36.65 31.33 7.18
CA LYS A 596 37.04 32.58 7.84
C LYS A 596 35.82 33.41 8.29
N TYR A 597 34.74 33.37 7.50
CA TYR A 597 33.51 34.11 7.76
C TYR A 597 32.27 33.21 7.64
N LEU A 598 31.28 33.42 8.51
CA LEU A 598 30.00 32.70 8.51
C LEU A 598 28.84 33.63 8.85
N TYR A 599 27.67 33.33 8.32
CA TYR A 599 26.41 33.92 8.78
C TYR A 599 25.75 33.02 9.83
N CYS A 600 25.13 33.64 10.82
CA CYS A 600 24.56 32.97 11.98
C CYS A 600 23.33 33.72 12.46
N ARG A 601 22.32 33.04 13.02
CA ARG A 601 21.27 33.76 13.76
C ARG A 601 21.69 33.99 15.20
N LYS A 602 21.10 34.99 15.84
CA LYS A 602 21.29 35.29 17.25
C LYS A 602 21.06 34.07 18.16
N THR A 603 19.99 33.34 17.91
CA THR A 603 19.56 32.11 18.60
C THR A 603 20.56 30.95 18.54
N PHE A 604 21.54 30.97 17.64
CA PHE A 604 22.57 29.92 17.57
C PHE A 604 23.69 30.15 18.60
N VAL A 605 23.89 31.40 19.04
CA VAL A 605 25.02 31.80 19.91
C VAL A 605 24.57 32.29 21.29
N GLU A 606 23.30 32.72 21.42
CA GLU A 606 22.60 32.99 22.68
C GLU A 606 21.71 31.81 23.05
#